data_AF-A0A367AN23-F1
#
_entry.id   AF-A0A367AN23-F1
#
_cell.length_a   1.000
_cell.length_b   1.000
_cell.length_c   1.000
_cell.angle_alpha   90.00
_cell.angle_beta   90.00
_cell.angle_gamma   90.00
#
_symmetry.space_group_name_H-M   'P 1'
#
loop_
_entity.id
_entity.type
_entity.pdbx_description
1 polymer ?
#
loop_
_entity_poly.entity_id
_entity_poly.type
_entity_poly.pdbx_seq_one_letter_code
_entity_poly.pdbx_strand_id
1 'polypeptide(L)' 'MAFQVTDVQKALKGADYPMAGPDLAELAKSNGAGDDLVEALRGLREVEGPNGVMKELKGELGGPTGD' A
#
# COMPACT_ATOMS: atom_id res chain seq x y z
N MET A 1 6.18 -4.80 10.84
CA MET A 1 7.24 -4.06 10.11
C MET A 1 6.68 -2.69 9.73
N ALA A 2 7.53 -1.72 9.41
CA ALA A 2 7.10 -0.39 8.99
C ALA A 2 7.36 -0.22 7.49
N PHE A 3 6.32 -0.03 6.67
CA PHE A 3 6.54 0.25 5.25
C PHE A 3 7.00 1.70 5.06
N GLN A 4 8.03 1.91 4.23
CA GLN A 4 8.43 3.26 3.84
C GLN A 4 7.43 3.79 2.81
N VAL A 5 6.99 5.04 2.99
CA VAL A 5 6.06 5.71 2.06
C VAL A 5 6.59 5.68 0.63
N THR A 6 7.90 5.85 0.45
CA THR A 6 8.54 5.80 -0.87
C THR A 6 8.46 4.44 -1.54
N ASP A 7 8.55 3.36 -0.77
CA ASP A 7 8.49 1.99 -1.31
C ASP A 7 7.05 1.65 -1.70
N VAL A 8 6.08 2.05 -0.88
CA VAL A 8 4.65 1.96 -1.21
C VAL A 8 4.34 2.76 -2.49
N GLN A 9 4.80 4.00 -2.60
CA GLN A 9 4.58 4.82 -3.79
C GLN A 9 5.18 4.22 -5.06
N LYS A 10 6.39 3.62 -4.97
CA LYS A 10 7.00 2.92 -6.10
C LYS A 10 6.24 1.65 -6.48
N ALA A 11 5.83 0.87 -5.49
CA ALA A 11 5.06 -0.36 -5.69
C ALA A 11 3.70 -0.08 -6.36
N LEU A 12 3.09 1.06 -6.07
CA LEU A 12 1.79 1.45 -6.64
C LEU A 12 1.90 2.28 -7.91
N LYS A 13 3.10 2.40 -8.49
CA LYS A 13 3.30 3.15 -9.72
C LYS A 13 2.56 2.47 -10.87
N GLY A 14 1.71 3.24 -11.56
CA GLY A 14 0.88 2.72 -12.66
C GLY A 14 -0.45 2.13 -12.21
N ALA A 15 -0.86 2.31 -10.95
CA ALA A 15 -2.21 1.98 -10.51
C ALA A 15 -3.25 2.89 -11.18
N ASP A 16 -4.27 2.29 -11.79
CA ASP A 16 -5.43 2.97 -12.34
C ASP A 16 -6.53 3.04 -11.27
N TYR A 17 -6.61 4.20 -10.59
CA TYR A 17 -7.58 4.42 -9.53
C TYR A 17 -8.97 4.81 -10.09
N PRO A 18 -10.07 4.45 -9.42
CA PRO A 18 -10.13 3.67 -8.18
C PRO A 18 -9.76 2.19 -8.37
N MET A 19 -9.06 1.61 -7.39
CA MET A 19 -8.55 0.24 -7.46
C MET A 19 -8.77 -0.50 -6.13
N ALA A 20 -9.08 -1.79 -6.20
CA ALA A 20 -9.29 -2.63 -5.02
C ALA A 20 -7.96 -3.09 -4.40
N GLY A 21 -7.95 -3.34 -3.08
CA GLY A 21 -6.79 -3.86 -2.35
C GLY A 21 -6.13 -5.10 -2.99
N PRO A 22 -6.88 -6.13 -3.43
CA PRO A 22 -6.32 -7.29 -4.11
C PRO A 22 -5.58 -6.96 -5.40
N ASP A 23 -6.12 -6.04 -6.21
CA ASP A 23 -5.51 -5.63 -7.47
C ASP A 23 -4.26 -4.77 -7.21
N LEU A 24 -4.30 -3.90 -6.19
CA LEU A 24 -3.14 -3.15 -5.73
C LEU A 24 -2.04 -4.06 -5.23
N ALA A 25 -2.39 -5.15 -4.54
CA ALA A 25 -1.43 -6.14 -4.06
C ALA A 25 -0.73 -6.84 -5.22
N GLU A 26 -1.46 -7.24 -6.26
CA GLU A 26 -0.86 -7.83 -7.47
C GLU A 26 0.03 -6.83 -8.21
N LEU A 27 -0.42 -5.59 -8.37
CA LEU A 27 0.37 -4.53 -9.00
C LEU A 27 1.66 -4.25 -8.21
N ALA A 28 1.54 -4.10 -6.89
CA ALA A 28 2.66 -3.91 -5.99
C ALA A 28 3.66 -5.06 -6.10
N LYS A 29 3.17 -6.31 -6.08
CA LYS A 29 4.01 -7.50 -6.27
C LYS A 29 4.73 -7.46 -7.62
N SER A 30 4.02 -7.11 -8.70
CA SER A 30 4.61 -6.97 -10.04
C SER A 30 5.67 -5.86 -10.11
N ASN A 31 5.53 -4.82 -9.29
CA ASN A 31 6.52 -3.74 -9.14
C ASN A 31 7.66 -4.06 -8.17
N GLY A 32 7.70 -5.28 -7.62
CA GLY A 32 8.77 -5.74 -6.72
C GLY A 32 8.53 -5.42 -5.24
N ALA A 33 7.28 -5.21 -4.83
CA ALA A 33 6.93 -5.12 -3.41
C ALA A 33 7.22 -6.44 -2.68
N GLY A 34 7.65 -6.34 -1.43
CA GLY A 34 7.79 -7.49 -0.54
C GLY A 34 6.42 -8.08 -0.16
N ASP A 35 6.41 -9.37 0.19
CA ASP A 35 5.18 -10.11 0.51
C ASP A 35 4.37 -9.47 1.65
N ASP A 36 5.04 -8.86 2.65
CA ASP A 36 4.37 -8.15 3.74
C ASP A 36 3.53 -6.96 3.24
N LEU A 37 4.04 -6.20 2.25
CA LEU A 37 3.32 -5.07 1.66
C LEU A 37 2.17 -5.56 0.79
N VAL A 38 2.38 -6.65 0.07
CA VAL A 38 1.35 -7.28 -0.77
C VAL A 38 0.18 -7.77 0.09
N GLU A 39 0.46 -8.47 1.19
CA GLU A 39 -0.57 -8.94 2.13
C GLU A 39 -1.34 -7.77 2.77
N ALA A 40 -0.63 -6.72 3.21
CA ALA A 40 -1.26 -5.52 3.76
C ALA A 40 -2.20 -4.83 2.76
N LEU A 41 -1.77 -4.72 1.49
CA LEU A 41 -2.59 -4.18 0.40
C LEU A 41 -3.81 -5.06 0.10
N ARG A 42 -3.67 -6.39 0.18
CA ARG A 42 -4.74 -7.35 -0.12
C ARG A 42 -5.95 -7.20 0.80
N GLY A 43 -5.73 -6.78 2.04
CA GLY A 43 -6.77 -6.51 3.03
C GLY A 43 -7.49 -5.18 2.85
N LEU A 44 -7.02 -4.32 1.94
CA LEU A 44 -7.61 -3.00 1.74
C LEU A 44 -8.90 -3.07 0.93
N ARG A 45 -9.77 -2.10 1.19
CA ARG A 45 -10.93 -1.82 0.33
C ARG A 45 -10.49 -1.08 -0.93
N GLU A 46 -11.47 -0.78 -1.78
CA GLU A 46 -11.26 0.12 -2.90
C GLU A 46 -10.75 1.48 -2.41
N VAL A 47 -9.68 1.95 -3.04
CA VAL A 47 -9.06 3.24 -2.76
C VAL A 47 -9.09 4.10 -4.00
N GLU A 48 -9.25 5.40 -3.79
CA GLU A 48 -9.34 6.39 -4.88
C GLU A 48 -7.97 6.96 -5.30
N GLY A 49 -6.89 6.57 -4.61
CA GLY A 49 -5.57 7.08 -4.90
C GLY A 49 -4.49 6.66 -3.90
N PRO A 50 -3.23 7.08 -4.13
CA PRO A 50 -2.10 6.77 -3.26
C PRO A 50 -2.32 7.24 -1.81
N ASN A 51 -2.99 8.38 -1.63
CA ASN A 51 -3.32 8.90 -0.31
C ASN A 51 -4.35 8.02 0.42
N GLY A 52 -5.28 7.40 -0.32
CA GLY A 52 -6.24 6.44 0.23
C GLY A 52 -5.53 5.22 0.80
N VAL A 53 -4.56 4.69 0.04
CA VAL A 53 -3.71 3.59 0.50
C VAL A 53 -2.94 3.95 1.77
N MET A 54 -2.32 5.13 1.83
CA MET A 54 -1.60 5.55 3.05
C MET A 54 -2.52 5.71 4.26
N LYS A 55 -3.76 6.14 4.04
CA LYS A 55 -4.75 6.30 5.11
C LYS A 55 -5.18 4.94 5.66
N GLU A 56 -5.41 3.97 4.78
CA GLU A 56 -5.76 2.61 5.18
C GLU A 56 -4.57 1.88 5.82
N LEU A 57 -3.38 2.01 5.24
CA LEU A 57 -2.15 1.44 5.79
C LEU A 57 -1.63 2.19 7.03
N LYS A 58 -2.27 3.27 7.50
CA LYS A 58 -1.76 4.09 8.62
C LYS A 58 -1.53 3.28 9.91
N GLY A 59 -2.24 2.17 10.11
CA GLY A 59 -2.01 1.25 11.24
C GLY A 59 -0.82 0.31 11.07
N GLU A 60 -0.39 0.04 9.83
CA GLU A 60 0.72 -0.85 9.48
C GLU A 60 1.97 -0.08 9.01
N LEU A 61 1.81 1.19 8.64
CA LEU A 61 2.87 2.15 8.41
C LEU A 61 3.48 2.52 9.77
N GLY A 62 4.62 1.93 10.09
CA GLY A 62 5.40 2.34 11.26
C GLY A 62 6.03 3.72 11.05
N GLY A 63 5.22 4.77 11.21
CA GLY A 63 5.69 6.08 11.63
C GLY A 63 5.73 6.12 13.17
N PRO A 64 6.63 6.91 13.78
CA PRO A 64 6.71 7.00 15.23
C PRO A 64 5.37 7.52 15.75
N THR A 65 4.61 6.65 16.41
CA THR A 65 3.65 7.12 17.41
C THR A 65 4.51 7.65 18.53
N GLY A 66 4.94 8.91 18.40
CA GLY A 66 5.59 9.65 19.47
C GLY A 66 4.54 9.96 20.53
N ASP A 67 4.85 9.47 21.73
CA ASP A 67 4.21 9.69 23.03
C ASP A 67 3.75 11.15 23.27
#